data_AF-A0A5Z7XRB6-F1
#
_entry.id   AF-A0A5Z7XRB6-F1
#
_cell.length_a   1.000
_cell.length_b   1.000
_cell.length_c   1.000
_cell.angle_alpha   90.00
_cell.angle_beta   90.00
_cell.angle_gamma   90.00
#
_symmetry.space_group_name_H-M   'P 1'
#
loop_
_entity.id
_entity.type
_entity.pdbx_description
1 polymer ?
#
loop_
_entity_poly.entity_id
_entity_poly.type
_entity_poly.pdbx_seq_one_letter_code
_entity_poly.pdbx_strand_id
1 'polypeptide(L)' 'MPDCTSLLLPEGEGPFSRTQAIAVTTAYRNVFIEDDQGTHFRLVIRDSYNQLLWWAWNFEARAWYWLNRYLPSHGIPRH' A
#
# COMPACT_ATOMS: atom_id res chain seq x y z
N MET A 1 30.00 0.53 2.62
CA MET A 1 29.17 0.02 1.52
C MET A 1 27.74 0.28 1.93
N PRO A 2 26.96 1.13 1.25
CA PRO A 2 25.56 1.27 1.60
C PRO A 2 24.80 0.09 1.02
N ASP A 3 23.83 -0.31 1.83
CA ASP A 3 23.17 -1.58 1.94
C ASP A 3 22.23 -1.88 0.75
N CYS A 4 21.87 -3.15 0.60
CA CYS A 4 21.04 -3.70 -0.45
C CYS A 4 19.82 -2.81 -0.78
N THR A 5 19.83 -2.24 -1.98
CA THR A 5 18.64 -1.67 -2.60
C THR A 5 17.59 -2.78 -2.75
N SER A 6 16.37 -2.54 -2.28
CA SER A 6 15.15 -2.49 -3.12
C SER A 6 13.92 -3.01 -2.38
N LEU A 7 12.88 -2.17 -2.35
CA LEU A 7 11.50 -2.36 -1.84
C LEU A 7 11.16 -1.72 -0.48
N LEU A 8 12.03 -0.91 0.13
CA LEU A 8 11.55 0.00 1.17
C LEU A 8 10.76 1.13 0.49
N LEU A 9 9.44 0.99 0.56
CA LEU A 9 8.50 2.09 0.33
C LEU A 9 9.00 3.35 1.08
N PRO A 10 8.92 4.56 0.47
CA PRO A 10 9.50 5.77 1.05
C PRO A 10 9.15 5.90 2.54
N GLU A 11 10.14 6.17 3.40
CA GLU A 11 9.90 6.32 4.84
C GLU A 11 8.88 7.46 5.08
N GLY A 12 7.79 7.14 5.76
CA GLY A 12 6.76 8.11 6.09
C GLY A 12 5.76 7.52 7.08
N GLU A 13 5.26 8.36 7.98
CA GLU A 13 4.23 7.95 8.94
C GLU A 13 2.85 8.52 8.61
N GLY A 14 2.74 9.31 7.53
CA GLY A 14 1.60 10.15 7.21
C GLY A 14 0.58 9.56 6.23
N PRO A 15 -0.29 10.43 5.65
CA PRO A 15 -1.12 10.07 4.50
C PRO A 15 -0.26 9.71 3.28
N PHE A 16 -0.83 8.95 2.34
CA PHE A 16 -0.15 8.58 1.10
C PHE A 16 -0.72 9.29 -0.13
N SER A 17 0.15 9.56 -1.09
CA SER A 17 -0.21 10.17 -2.37
C SER A 17 -0.72 9.13 -3.37
N ARG A 18 -1.42 9.60 -4.41
CA ARG A 18 -1.89 8.73 -5.51
C ARG A 18 -0.73 8.04 -6.22
N THR A 19 0.39 8.72 -6.41
CA THR A 19 1.60 8.16 -7.01
C THR A 19 2.17 7.00 -6.18
N GLN A 20 2.21 7.14 -4.85
CA GLN A 20 2.62 6.06 -3.95
C GLN A 20 1.65 4.88 -4.03
N ALA A 21 0.35 5.13 -4.02
CA ALA A 21 -0.65 4.08 -4.16
C ALA A 21 -0.54 3.33 -5.49
N ILE A 22 -0.29 4.04 -6.60
CA ILE A 22 -0.04 3.43 -7.91
C ILE A 22 1.23 2.57 -7.87
N ALA A 23 2.31 3.04 -7.25
CA ALA A 23 3.54 2.26 -7.11
C ALA A 23 3.30 0.95 -6.34
N VAL A 24 2.59 1.00 -5.22
CA VAL A 24 2.25 -0.18 -4.41
C VAL A 24 1.32 -1.13 -5.17
N THR A 25 0.25 -0.61 -5.76
CA THR A 25 -0.67 -1.43 -6.57
C THR A 25 -0.05 -1.97 -7.84
N THR A 26 1.10 -1.45 -8.30
CA THR A 26 1.88 -2.03 -9.39
C THR A 26 2.81 -3.13 -8.86
N ALA A 27 3.46 -2.90 -7.72
CA ALA A 27 4.37 -3.84 -7.09
C ALA A 27 3.68 -5.09 -6.51
N TYR A 28 2.45 -4.96 -6.02
CA TYR A 28 1.75 -6.05 -5.33
C TYR A 28 0.43 -6.43 -6.00
N ARG A 29 0.23 -7.73 -6.26
CA ARG A 29 -0.95 -8.24 -6.99
C ARG A 29 -2.24 -8.18 -6.22
N ASN A 30 -2.16 -8.11 -4.90
CA ASN A 30 -3.29 -8.18 -3.99
C ASN A 30 -3.60 -6.83 -3.33
N VAL A 31 -3.03 -5.75 -3.85
CA VAL A 31 -3.29 -4.39 -3.39
C VAL A 31 -4.05 -3.64 -4.48
N PHE A 32 -5.12 -2.98 -4.10
CA PHE A 32 -6.05 -2.31 -5.00
C PHE A 32 -6.36 -0.90 -4.50
N ILE A 33 -6.61 0.01 -5.44
CA ILE A 33 -7.23 1.31 -5.14
C ILE A 33 -8.73 1.11 -5.32
N GLU A 34 -9.51 1.40 -4.28
CA GLU A 34 -10.96 1.37 -4.30
C GLU A 34 -11.54 2.73 -3.88
N ASP A 35 -12.84 2.94 -4.14
CA ASP A 35 -13.58 4.18 -3.82
C ASP A 35 -12.83 5.46 -4.23
N ASP A 36 -12.31 5.49 -5.47
CA ASP A 36 -11.61 6.65 -6.02
C ASP A 36 -12.61 7.78 -6.34
N GLN A 37 -12.67 8.77 -5.44
CA GLN A 37 -13.44 10.00 -5.54
C GLN A 37 -12.56 11.18 -6.01
N GLY A 38 -11.47 10.90 -6.73
CA GLY A 38 -10.53 11.89 -7.26
C GLY A 38 -9.42 12.22 -6.27
N THR A 39 -9.72 13.01 -5.24
CA THR A 39 -8.74 13.38 -4.20
C THR A 39 -8.73 12.43 -3.01
N HIS A 40 -9.86 11.77 -2.76
CA HIS A 40 -10.02 10.77 -1.71
C HIS A 40 -10.16 9.39 -2.35
N PHE A 41 -9.34 8.45 -1.89
CA PHE A 41 -9.36 7.07 -2.34
C PHE A 41 -8.85 6.17 -1.22
N ARG A 42 -9.22 4.89 -1.22
CA ARG A 42 -8.69 3.93 -0.25
C ARG A 42 -7.78 2.91 -0.92
N LEU A 43 -6.71 2.55 -0.21
CA LEU A 43 -5.93 1.36 -0.53
C LEU A 43 -6.52 0.17 0.19
N VAL A 44 -6.60 -0.95 -0.50
CA VAL A 44 -7.16 -2.20 0.02
C VAL A 44 -6.18 -3.33 -0.25
N ILE A 45 -5.86 -4.09 0.80
CA ILE A 45 -5.09 -5.34 0.71
C ILE A 45 -6.08 -6.49 0.85
N ARG A 46 -6.06 -7.41 -0.13
CA ARG A 46 -6.87 -8.63 -0.11
C ARG A 46 -6.01 -9.88 -0.01
N ASP A 47 -6.56 -10.98 0.49
CA ASP A 47 -5.86 -12.27 0.47
C ASP A 47 -6.05 -13.01 -0.87
N SER A 48 -5.52 -14.24 -0.97
CA SER A 48 -5.68 -15.11 -2.14
C SER A 48 -7.14 -15.52 -2.42
N TYR A 49 -8.02 -15.41 -1.43
CA TYR A 49 -9.46 -15.69 -1.52
C TYR A 49 -10.27 -14.42 -1.72
N ASN A 50 -9.61 -13.30 -2.04
CA ASN A 50 -10.21 -11.98 -2.25
C ASN A 50 -10.90 -11.39 -1.01
N GLN A 51 -10.61 -11.90 0.19
CA GLN A 51 -11.09 -11.36 1.46
C GLN A 51 -10.34 -10.10 1.82
N LEU A 52 -11.05 -9.15 2.43
CA LEU A 52 -10.49 -7.89 2.89
C LEU A 52 -9.57 -8.15 4.10
N LEU A 53 -8.26 -7.96 3.93
CA LEU A 53 -7.30 -8.06 5.03
C LEU A 53 -7.12 -6.71 5.72
N TRP A 54 -6.98 -5.66 4.93
CA TRP A 54 -6.74 -4.31 5.44
C TRP A 54 -7.18 -3.26 4.43
N TRP A 55 -7.57 -2.09 4.94
CA TRP A 55 -7.80 -0.91 4.11
C TRP A 55 -7.48 0.35 4.91
N ALA A 56 -7.16 1.44 4.20
CA ALA A 56 -7.11 2.78 4.75
C ALA A 56 -7.38 3.83 3.68
N TRP A 57 -7.96 4.95 4.09
CA TRP A 57 -8.06 6.14 3.24
C TRP A 57 -6.71 6.81 3.03
N ASN A 58 -6.52 7.44 1.88
CA ASN A 58 -5.28 8.13 1.55
C ASN A 58 -4.94 9.29 2.50
N PHE A 59 -5.94 9.93 3.10
CA PHE A 59 -5.78 11.06 4.03
C PHE A 59 -5.62 10.64 5.50
N GLU A 60 -5.70 9.35 5.82
CA GLU A 60 -5.52 8.89 7.20
C GLU A 60 -4.11 9.20 7.69
N ALA A 61 -4.01 9.78 8.89
CA ALA A 61 -2.76 10.28 9.43
C ALA A 61 -1.66 9.22 9.60
N ARG A 62 -1.99 7.92 9.61
CA ARG A 62 -1.06 6.79 9.74
C ARG A 62 -1.24 5.73 8.66
N ALA A 63 -1.91 6.07 7.57
CA ALA A 63 -2.27 5.10 6.54
C ALA A 63 -1.02 4.44 5.93
N TRP A 64 0.01 5.24 5.65
CA TRP A 64 1.26 4.77 5.10
C TRP A 64 2.08 3.93 6.08
N TYR A 65 2.08 4.32 7.36
CA TYR A 65 2.73 3.56 8.43
C TYR A 65 2.16 2.14 8.54
N TRP A 66 0.83 2.01 8.55
CA TRP A 66 0.19 0.71 8.63
C TRP A 66 0.40 -0.10 7.36
N LEU A 67 0.27 0.52 6.19
CA LEU A 67 0.52 -0.15 4.90
C LEU A 67 1.90 -0.83 4.87
N ASN A 68 2.96 -0.11 5.25
CA ASN A 68 4.33 -0.65 5.27
C ASN A 68 4.53 -1.80 6.26
N ARG A 69 3.68 -1.91 7.30
CA ARG A 69 3.69 -3.04 8.24
C ARG A 69 2.89 -4.24 7.74
N TYR A 70 1.81 -4.02 6.99
CA TYR A 70 0.99 -5.10 6.45
C TYR A 70 1.63 -5.75 5.22
N LEU A 71 2.33 -4.98 4.37
CA LEU A 71 2.89 -5.49 3.12
C LEU A 71 3.93 -6.62 3.29
N PRO A 72 4.87 -6.60 4.26
CA PRO A 72 5.80 -7.71 4.47
C PRO A 72 5.10 -9.03 4.86
N SER A 73 3.99 -8.94 5.60
CA SER A 73 3.26 -10.12 6.09
C SER A 73 2.17 -10.62 5.13
N HIS A 74 1.56 -9.70 4.38
CA HIS A 74 0.35 -9.98 3.60
C HIS A 74 0.43 -9.57 2.14
N GLY A 75 1.44 -8.79 1.74
CA GLY A 75 1.63 -8.37 0.36
C GLY A 75 2.12 -9.53 -0.50
N ILE A 76 1.50 -9.73 -1.67
CA ILE A 76 1.92 -10.72 -2.65
C ILE A 76 2.60 -9.96 -3.80
N PRO A 77 3.94 -10.03 -3.95
CA PRO A 77 4.66 -9.33 -5.02
C PRO A 77 4.23 -9.81 -6.41
N ARG A 78 4.19 -8.89 -7.39
CA ARG A 78 4.18 -9.23 -8.82
C ARG A 78 5.63 -9.50 -9.25
N HIS A 79 6.07 -10.74 -9.15
CA HIS A 79 7.32 -11.22 -9.76
C HIS A 79 7.01 -11.99 -11.05
#